data_AF-A0A948G0Q8-F1
#
_entry.id   AF-A0A948G0Q8-F1
#
_cell.length_a   1.000
_cell.length_b   1.000
_cell.length_c   1.000
_cell.angle_alpha   90.00
_cell.angle_beta   90.00
_cell.angle_gamma   90.00
#
_symmetry.space_group_name_H-M   'P 1'
#
loop_
_entity.id
_entity.type
_entity.pdbx_description
1 polymer ?
#
loop_
_entity_poly.entity_id
_entity_poly.type
_entity_poly.pdbx_seq_one_letter_code
_entity_poly.pdbx_strand_id
1 'polypeptide(L)'
;MKKIIIILVVISSIFTGLGIKPVQADIVYYEGSILLDVGRNGEAYYIYQGYKYYLGRPAQAFEIMRQLSLGISEENFQNGFRKVNDVLQIYRVINSGLYPYIQGRIILRPNVNGEAYYVTPNLAAGNGYSAEYLGRPYDAFEIMTKYGQGVHSVFIDSIPSGSL
;
A
#
# COMPACT_ATOMS: atom_id res chain seq x y z
N MET A 1 57.60 -11.88 9.77
CA MET A 1 56.68 -12.68 8.93
C MET A 1 55.46 -13.21 9.70
N LYS A 2 55.61 -13.86 10.87
CA LYS A 2 54.47 -14.37 11.67
C LYS A 2 53.47 -13.32 12.18
N LYS A 3 53.93 -12.09 12.47
CA LYS A 3 53.08 -10.99 12.97
C LYS A 3 52.11 -10.40 11.92
N ILE A 4 52.46 -10.48 10.64
CA ILE A 4 51.62 -9.96 9.53
C ILE A 4 50.46 -10.93 9.22
N ILE A 5 50.70 -12.25 9.34
CA ILE A 5 49.68 -13.27 9.12
C ILE A 5 48.60 -13.22 10.22
N ILE A 6 48.98 -12.95 11.47
CA ILE A 6 48.03 -12.82 12.59
C ILE A 6 47.09 -11.62 12.40
N ILE A 7 47.59 -10.49 11.86
CA ILE A 7 46.77 -9.29 11.62
C ILE A 7 45.71 -9.55 10.51
N LEU A 8 46.05 -10.31 9.46
CA LEU A 8 45.11 -10.64 8.38
C LEU A 8 43.99 -11.59 8.84
N VAL A 9 44.30 -12.56 9.70
CA VAL A 9 43.29 -13.48 10.26
C VAL A 9 42.33 -12.74 11.20
N VAL A 10 42.82 -11.80 12.01
CA VAL A 10 41.96 -11.00 12.91
C VAL A 10 41.03 -10.07 12.11
N ILE A 11 41.48 -9.49 10.99
CA ILE A 11 40.64 -8.65 10.12
C ILE A 11 39.56 -9.49 9.42
N SER A 12 39.88 -10.71 8.97
CA SER A 12 38.90 -11.63 8.37
C SER A 12 37.81 -12.06 9.35
N SER A 13 38.15 -12.22 10.64
CA SER A 13 37.18 -12.62 11.67
C SER A 13 36.21 -11.51 12.06
N ILE A 14 36.57 -10.24 11.85
CA ILE A 14 35.69 -9.09 12.12
C ILE A 14 34.63 -8.95 11.03
N PHE A 15 34.93 -9.36 9.79
CA PHE A 15 34.02 -9.21 8.66
C PHE A 15 32.86 -10.23 8.66
N THR A 16 33.00 -11.35 9.38
CA THR A 16 31.95 -12.38 9.51
C THR A 16 30.87 -12.06 10.56
N GLY A 17 30.97 -10.93 11.29
CA GLY A 17 30.13 -10.63 12.45
C GLY A 17 28.98 -9.62 12.25
N LEU A 18 28.91 -8.93 11.11
CA LEU A 18 27.83 -7.96 10.85
C LEU A 18 26.63 -8.68 10.23
N GLY A 19 25.84 -9.33 11.08
CA GLY A 19 24.48 -9.73 10.75
C GLY A 19 23.65 -8.48 10.47
N ILE A 20 23.61 -8.05 9.21
CA ILE A 20 22.67 -7.03 8.75
C ILE A 20 21.29 -7.67 8.88
N LYS A 21 20.58 -7.37 9.98
CA LYS A 21 19.16 -7.73 10.07
C LYS A 21 18.45 -6.96 8.95
N PRO A 22 17.70 -7.61 8.06
CA PRO A 22 16.95 -6.88 7.05
C PRO A 22 16.06 -5.87 7.76
N VAL A 23 16.02 -4.65 7.20
CA VAL A 23 15.19 -3.54 7.68
C VAL A 23 13.73 -3.97 7.59
N GLN A 24 13.20 -4.51 8.68
CA GLN A 24 11.79 -4.88 8.83
C GLN A 24 10.91 -3.65 9.13
N ALA A 25 11.52 -2.46 9.28
CA ALA A 25 10.84 -1.24 9.68
C ALA A 25 10.07 -0.52 8.54
N ASP A 26 10.29 -0.90 7.27
CA ASP A 26 9.74 -0.14 6.14
C ASP A 26 8.34 -0.60 5.70
N ILE A 27 7.93 -1.85 5.92
CA ILE A 27 6.64 -2.35 5.39
C ILE A 27 5.43 -1.66 6.03
N VAL A 28 5.51 -1.32 7.32
CA VAL A 28 4.44 -0.61 8.04
C VAL A 28 4.15 0.76 7.40
N TYR A 29 5.17 1.40 6.82
CA TYR A 29 5.03 2.69 6.14
C TYR A 29 4.23 2.59 4.83
N TYR A 30 4.31 1.45 4.14
CA TYR A 30 3.67 1.26 2.84
C TYR A 30 2.34 0.52 2.91
N GLU A 31 1.85 0.16 4.09
CA GLU A 31 0.54 -0.48 4.25
C GLU A 31 -0.56 0.35 3.57
N GLY A 32 -1.37 -0.30 2.73
CA GLY A 32 -2.41 0.35 1.93
C GLY A 32 -1.90 1.20 0.76
N SER A 33 -0.60 1.23 0.50
CA SER A 33 -0.05 1.92 -0.66
C SER A 33 -0.05 1.05 -1.91
N ILE A 34 -0.05 1.70 -3.07
CA ILE A 34 0.23 1.08 -4.36
C ILE A 34 1.69 1.39 -4.69
N LEU A 35 2.50 0.36 -4.88
CA LEU A 35 3.92 0.47 -5.22
C LEU A 35 4.14 0.12 -6.69
N LEU A 36 4.98 0.89 -7.38
CA LEU A 36 5.38 0.66 -8.76
C LEU A 36 6.86 0.27 -8.80
N ASP A 37 7.18 -0.86 -9.42
CA ASP A 37 8.55 -1.30 -9.64
C ASP A 37 9.22 -0.49 -10.74
N VAL A 38 9.97 0.55 -10.36
CA VAL A 38 10.69 1.40 -11.32
C VAL A 38 12.01 0.78 -11.80
N GLY A 39 12.43 -0.34 -11.20
CA GLY A 39 13.64 -1.06 -11.60
C GLY A 39 13.41 -2.18 -12.62
N ARG A 40 12.15 -2.48 -12.96
CA ARG A 40 11.76 -3.53 -13.93
C ARG A 40 10.78 -2.99 -14.98
N ASN A 41 9.62 -3.62 -15.13
CA ASN A 41 8.66 -3.32 -16.19
C ASN A 41 7.53 -2.39 -15.71
N GLY A 42 7.68 -1.75 -14.55
CA GLY A 42 6.62 -0.92 -13.97
C GLY A 42 5.51 -1.74 -13.32
N GLU A 43 5.80 -2.96 -12.86
CA GLU A 43 4.83 -3.80 -12.17
C GLU A 43 4.24 -3.09 -10.94
N ALA A 44 2.92 -3.14 -10.80
CA ALA A 44 2.20 -2.52 -9.71
C ALA A 44 1.78 -3.55 -8.65
N TYR A 45 1.94 -3.18 -7.39
CA TYR A 45 1.59 -4.02 -6.24
C TYR A 45 0.77 -3.22 -5.24
N TYR A 46 -0.32 -3.81 -4.74
CA TYR A 46 -1.05 -3.28 -3.59
C TYR A 46 -0.50 -3.92 -2.32
N ILE A 47 -0.17 -3.10 -1.32
CA ILE A 47 0.34 -3.57 -0.03
C ILE A 47 -0.82 -3.68 0.95
N TYR A 48 -1.04 -4.89 1.45
CA TYR A 48 -2.14 -5.16 2.36
C TYR A 48 -1.76 -6.25 3.37
N GLN A 49 -1.94 -5.93 4.65
CA GLN A 49 -1.61 -6.76 5.80
C GLN A 49 -0.16 -7.27 5.76
N GLY A 50 0.77 -6.43 5.32
CA GLY A 50 2.19 -6.79 5.20
C GLY A 50 2.56 -7.67 3.99
N TYR A 51 1.62 -7.92 3.09
CA TYR A 51 1.85 -8.66 1.85
C TYR A 51 1.72 -7.75 0.62
N LYS A 52 2.46 -8.06 -0.44
CA LYS A 52 2.27 -7.46 -1.76
C LYS A 52 1.35 -8.32 -2.62
N TYR A 53 0.39 -7.68 -3.28
CA TYR A 53 -0.50 -8.32 -4.24
C TYR A 53 -0.26 -7.72 -5.61
N TYR A 54 0.20 -8.55 -6.56
CA TYR A 54 0.46 -8.10 -7.92
C TYR A 54 -0.84 -7.72 -8.62
N LEU A 55 -0.98 -6.45 -9.00
CA LEU A 55 -2.20 -5.91 -9.57
C LEU A 55 -2.35 -6.22 -11.07
N GLY A 56 -1.24 -6.48 -11.75
CA GLY A 56 -1.22 -6.85 -13.17
C GLY A 56 -2.00 -5.89 -14.05
N ARG A 57 -2.95 -6.42 -14.83
CA ARG A 57 -3.79 -5.63 -15.76
C ARG A 57 -5.00 -5.03 -15.05
N PRO A 58 -5.63 -3.98 -15.61
CA PRO A 58 -6.74 -3.27 -14.96
C PRO A 58 -7.89 -4.17 -14.46
N ALA A 59 -8.26 -5.20 -15.23
CA ALA A 59 -9.30 -6.15 -14.82
C ALA A 59 -8.86 -7.00 -13.62
N GLN A 60 -7.61 -7.46 -13.60
CA GLN A 60 -7.06 -8.20 -12.47
C GLN A 60 -6.94 -7.30 -11.23
N ALA A 61 -6.45 -6.07 -11.40
CA ALA A 61 -6.35 -5.09 -10.32
C ALA A 61 -7.71 -4.83 -9.68
N PHE A 62 -8.76 -4.65 -10.50
CA PHE A 62 -10.13 -4.47 -10.03
C PHE A 62 -10.61 -5.64 -9.18
N GLU A 63 -10.42 -6.89 -9.63
CA GLU A 63 -10.80 -8.08 -8.86
C GLU A 63 -10.03 -8.16 -7.53
N ILE A 64 -8.69 -8.01 -7.58
CA ILE A 64 -7.82 -8.10 -6.40
C ILE A 64 -8.19 -7.03 -5.36
N MET A 65 -8.33 -5.78 -5.79
CA MET A 65 -8.67 -4.67 -4.90
C MET A 65 -10.06 -4.85 -4.26
N ARG A 66 -11.02 -5.44 -4.99
CA ARG A 66 -12.34 -5.76 -4.43
C ARG A 66 -12.30 -6.93 -3.47
N GLN A 67 -11.53 -7.98 -3.76
CA GLN A 67 -11.35 -9.13 -2.87
C GLN A 67 -10.70 -8.73 -1.54
N LEU A 68 -9.75 -7.81 -1.57
CA LEU A 68 -9.06 -7.29 -0.39
C LEU A 68 -9.83 -6.14 0.32
N SER A 69 -11.02 -5.81 -0.16
CA SER A 69 -11.80 -4.70 0.37
C SER A 69 -12.36 -4.99 1.76
N LEU A 70 -12.57 -3.91 2.52
CA LEU A 70 -13.28 -3.93 3.79
C LEU A 70 -14.73 -3.49 3.59
N GLY A 71 -15.69 -4.31 4.00
CA GLY A 71 -17.09 -3.92 4.03
C GLY A 71 -17.34 -2.77 5.02
N ILE A 72 -18.08 -1.75 4.60
CA ILE A 72 -18.53 -0.64 5.45
C ILE A 72 -20.07 -0.62 5.52
N SER A 73 -20.62 -0.42 6.72
CA SER A 73 -22.06 -0.20 6.87
C SER A 73 -22.47 1.14 6.27
N GLU A 74 -23.70 1.24 5.77
CA GLU A 74 -24.18 2.48 5.17
C GLU A 74 -24.21 3.63 6.19
N GLU A 75 -24.54 3.33 7.45
CA GLU A 75 -24.46 4.28 8.55
C GLU A 75 -23.04 4.86 8.72
N ASN A 76 -22.01 4.00 8.78
CA ASN A 76 -20.63 4.45 8.92
C ASN A 76 -20.15 5.22 7.69
N PHE A 77 -20.59 4.82 6.50
CA PHE A 77 -20.26 5.53 5.27
C PHE A 77 -20.88 6.93 5.25
N GLN A 78 -22.17 7.08 5.53
CA GLN A 78 -22.84 8.39 5.55
C GLN A 78 -22.31 9.31 6.65
N ASN A 79 -21.88 8.76 7.78
CA ASN A 79 -21.29 9.53 8.87
C ASN A 79 -19.85 10.00 8.58
N GLY A 80 -19.08 9.25 7.78
CA GLY A 80 -17.66 9.50 7.52
C GLY A 80 -17.34 10.17 6.18
N PHE A 81 -18.23 10.05 5.19
CA PHE A 81 -17.96 10.44 3.81
C PHE A 81 -18.98 11.46 3.31
N ARG A 82 -18.50 12.48 2.59
CA ARG A 82 -19.32 13.53 1.99
C ARG A 82 -18.82 13.87 0.60
N LYS A 83 -19.72 13.90 -0.38
CA LYS A 83 -19.40 14.36 -1.74
C LYS A 83 -19.31 15.88 -1.77
N VAL A 84 -18.16 16.42 -2.19
CA VAL A 84 -17.89 17.87 -2.31
C VAL A 84 -17.21 18.10 -3.65
N ASN A 85 -17.82 18.90 -4.53
CA ASN A 85 -17.32 19.18 -5.88
C ASN A 85 -16.94 17.89 -6.65
N ASP A 86 -17.84 16.92 -6.63
CA ASP A 86 -17.66 15.58 -7.22
C ASP A 86 -16.58 14.68 -6.64
N VAL A 87 -15.83 15.15 -5.64
CA VAL A 87 -14.87 14.33 -4.90
C VAL A 87 -15.53 13.77 -3.64
N LEU A 88 -15.38 12.47 -3.40
CA LEU A 88 -15.79 11.87 -2.13
C LEU A 88 -14.73 12.18 -1.07
N GLN A 89 -15.02 13.16 -0.22
CA GLN A 89 -14.14 13.56 0.87
C GLN A 89 -14.51 12.82 2.16
N ILE A 90 -13.52 12.54 2.98
CA ILE A 90 -13.71 11.96 4.31
C ILE A 90 -13.79 13.14 5.27
N TYR A 91 -15.01 13.42 5.71
CA TYR A 91 -15.25 14.49 6.66
C TYR A 91 -14.76 13.99 8.00
N ARG A 92 -13.59 14.48 8.39
CA ARG A 92 -12.85 14.18 9.62
C ARG A 92 -13.82 14.02 10.79
N VAL A 93 -14.23 12.79 11.11
CA VAL A 93 -14.71 12.48 12.46
C VAL A 93 -13.44 12.44 13.30
N ILE A 94 -13.00 13.62 13.71
CA ILE A 94 -11.81 13.89 14.54
C ILE A 94 -11.84 13.06 15.83
N ASN A 95 -12.98 12.45 16.17
CA ASN A 95 -13.23 11.63 17.34
C ASN A 95 -13.47 10.12 17.08
N SER A 96 -13.31 9.58 15.86
CA SER A 96 -13.76 8.19 15.55
C SER A 96 -12.68 7.11 15.51
N GLY A 97 -11.40 7.45 15.39
CA GLY A 97 -10.35 6.46 15.11
C GLY A 97 -10.48 5.74 13.76
N LEU A 98 -11.52 5.98 12.95
CA LEU A 98 -11.81 5.24 11.72
C LEU A 98 -10.72 5.43 10.65
N TYR A 99 -10.29 6.67 10.42
CA TYR A 99 -9.35 7.00 9.34
C TYR A 99 -8.02 6.22 9.43
N PRO A 100 -7.34 6.16 10.60
CA PRO A 100 -6.18 5.29 10.78
C PRO A 100 -6.38 3.85 10.32
N TYR A 101 -7.60 3.31 10.43
CA TYR A 101 -7.91 1.95 9.99
C TYR A 101 -8.19 1.85 8.50
N ILE A 102 -8.73 2.88 7.85
CA ILE A 102 -9.17 2.77 6.44
C ILE A 102 -8.24 3.46 5.45
N GLN A 103 -7.27 4.26 5.88
CA GLN A 103 -6.30 4.89 4.97
C GLN A 103 -5.55 3.85 4.14
N GLY A 104 -5.48 4.07 2.82
CA GLY A 104 -4.89 3.12 1.87
C GLY A 104 -5.72 1.85 1.66
N ARG A 105 -6.89 1.71 2.30
CA ARG A 105 -7.74 0.52 2.14
C ARG A 105 -8.78 0.74 1.05
N ILE A 106 -9.17 -0.36 0.41
CA ILE A 106 -10.39 -0.38 -0.37
C ILE A 106 -11.57 -0.59 0.59
N ILE A 107 -12.54 0.31 0.55
CA ILE A 107 -13.83 0.15 1.24
C ILE A 107 -14.88 -0.29 0.24
N LEU A 108 -15.76 -1.19 0.64
CA LEU A 108 -16.86 -1.71 -0.17
C LEU A 108 -18.19 -1.46 0.54
N ARG A 109 -19.15 -0.90 -0.18
CA ARG A 109 -20.54 -0.71 0.27
C ARG A 109 -21.38 -1.88 -0.26
N PRO A 110 -21.53 -2.98 0.50
CA PRO A 110 -22.22 -4.17 0.00
C PRO A 110 -23.69 -3.92 -0.33
N ASN A 111 -24.35 -3.00 0.40
CA ASN A 111 -25.79 -2.75 0.30
C ASN A 111 -26.16 -1.66 -0.71
N VAL A 112 -25.18 -1.04 -1.37
CA VAL A 112 -25.40 0.01 -2.38
C VAL A 112 -24.63 -0.37 -3.64
N ASN A 113 -25.22 -1.25 -4.44
CA ASN A 113 -24.69 -1.74 -5.72
C ASN A 113 -23.26 -2.32 -5.67
N GLY A 114 -22.73 -2.62 -4.48
CA GLY A 114 -21.34 -3.05 -4.32
C GLY A 114 -20.32 -1.97 -4.70
N GLU A 115 -20.65 -0.68 -4.53
CA GLU A 115 -19.72 0.42 -4.80
C GLU A 115 -18.46 0.28 -3.93
N ALA A 116 -17.29 0.40 -4.54
CA ALA A 116 -16.01 0.35 -3.84
C ALA A 116 -15.24 1.65 -4.04
N TYR A 117 -14.39 1.99 -3.07
CA TYR A 117 -13.54 3.16 -3.13
C TYR A 117 -12.16 2.87 -2.55
N TYR A 118 -11.11 3.35 -3.20
CA TYR A 118 -9.76 3.37 -2.64
C TYR A 118 -9.60 4.63 -1.77
N VAL A 119 -9.40 4.44 -0.47
CA VAL A 119 -9.15 5.53 0.48
C VAL A 119 -7.70 5.97 0.34
N THR A 120 -7.46 7.24 0.02
CA THR A 120 -6.10 7.70 -0.27
C THR A 120 -5.20 7.64 0.99
N PRO A 121 -4.01 7.03 0.93
CA PRO A 121 -3.17 6.78 2.10
C PRO A 121 -2.42 8.00 2.67
N ASN A 122 -2.50 9.19 2.06
CA ASN A 122 -1.61 10.31 2.42
C ASN A 122 -2.30 11.67 2.56
N LEU A 123 -2.00 12.34 3.67
CA LEU A 123 -2.38 13.72 4.04
C LEU A 123 -1.60 14.80 3.27
N ALA A 124 -0.43 14.47 2.72
CA ALA A 124 0.54 15.45 2.20
C ALA A 124 0.08 16.19 0.94
N ALA A 125 -1.03 15.79 0.32
CA ALA A 125 -1.54 16.40 -0.91
C ALA A 125 -2.38 17.68 -0.68
N GLY A 126 -2.48 18.20 0.54
CA GLY A 126 -3.15 19.48 0.84
C GLY A 126 -4.66 19.54 0.61
N ASN A 127 -5.27 18.48 0.06
CA ASN A 127 -6.65 18.44 -0.43
C ASN A 127 -7.61 17.64 0.46
N GLY A 128 -7.23 17.39 1.72
CA GLY A 128 -8.04 16.60 2.65
C GLY A 128 -8.02 15.11 2.34
N TYR A 129 -8.63 14.34 3.24
CA TYR A 129 -8.82 12.91 3.09
C TYR A 129 -9.86 12.65 2.01
N SER A 130 -9.56 11.83 0.99
CA SER A 130 -10.53 11.48 -0.05
C SER A 130 -10.56 9.98 -0.31
N ALA A 131 -11.61 9.55 -1.01
CA ALA A 131 -11.74 8.20 -1.51
C ALA A 131 -12.11 8.23 -3.00
N GLU A 132 -11.39 7.44 -3.79
CA GLU A 132 -11.55 7.40 -5.25
C GLU A 132 -12.38 6.19 -5.64
N TYR A 133 -13.32 6.40 -6.56
CA TYR A 133 -14.23 5.35 -6.96
C TYR A 133 -13.50 4.19 -7.66
N LEU A 134 -13.89 2.95 -7.33
CA LEU A 134 -13.37 1.70 -7.88
C LEU A 134 -14.55 0.86 -8.39
N GLY A 135 -15.23 1.36 -9.43
CA GLY A 135 -16.41 0.71 -9.97
C GLY A 135 -16.13 -0.24 -11.13
N ARG A 136 -15.05 0.00 -11.88
CA ARG A 136 -14.71 -0.73 -13.11
C ARG A 136 -13.20 -0.95 -13.22
N PRO A 137 -12.76 -1.86 -14.11
CA PRO A 137 -11.34 -2.03 -14.44
C PRO A 137 -10.61 -0.73 -14.78
N TYR A 138 -11.25 0.17 -15.54
CA TYR A 138 -10.64 1.44 -15.91
C TYR A 138 -10.36 2.34 -14.69
N ASP A 139 -11.26 2.38 -13.71
CA ASP A 139 -11.05 3.16 -12.47
C ASP A 139 -9.88 2.59 -11.65
N ALA A 140 -9.73 1.26 -11.63
CA ALA A 140 -8.59 0.60 -10.98
C ALA A 140 -7.26 1.03 -11.62
N PHE A 141 -7.22 1.13 -12.95
CA PHE A 141 -6.06 1.65 -13.67
C PHE A 141 -5.75 3.11 -13.30
N GLU A 142 -6.76 3.98 -13.27
CA GLU A 142 -6.56 5.36 -12.84
C GLU A 142 -5.99 5.44 -11.43
N ILE A 143 -6.52 4.65 -10.49
CA ILE A 143 -5.99 4.55 -9.13
C ILE A 143 -4.51 4.11 -9.12
N MET A 144 -4.17 3.05 -9.87
CA MET A 144 -2.78 2.56 -9.96
C MET A 144 -1.82 3.62 -10.50
N THR A 145 -2.23 4.35 -11.54
CA THR A 145 -1.39 5.38 -12.17
C THR A 145 -1.26 6.64 -11.32
N LYS A 146 -2.33 7.04 -10.63
CA LYS A 146 -2.39 8.28 -9.84
C LYS A 146 -1.72 8.14 -8.48
N TYR A 147 -1.82 6.97 -7.84
CA TYR A 147 -1.33 6.76 -6.47
C TYR A 147 -0.13 5.83 -6.36
N GLY A 148 0.33 5.28 -7.48
CA GLY A 148 1.51 4.43 -7.54
C GLY A 148 2.78 5.17 -7.10
N GLN A 149 3.41 4.66 -6.05
CA GLN A 149 4.69 5.18 -5.53
C GLN A 149 5.83 4.36 -6.12
N GLY A 150 6.73 5.02 -6.85
CA GLY A 150 7.89 4.36 -7.44
C GLY A 150 8.87 3.89 -6.38
N VAL A 151 9.21 2.60 -6.39
CA VAL A 151 10.19 1.97 -5.49
C VAL A 151 11.10 1.04 -6.27
N HIS A 152 12.33 0.86 -5.80
CA HIS A 152 13.26 -0.07 -6.43
C HIS A 152 12.86 -1.53 -6.17
N SER A 153 13.14 -2.37 -7.16
CA SER A 153 12.88 -3.81 -7.18
C SER A 153 13.32 -4.55 -5.92
N VAL A 154 14.50 -4.20 -5.38
CA VAL A 154 15.05 -4.81 -4.14
C VAL A 154 14.10 -4.64 -2.96
N PHE A 155 13.44 -3.48 -2.85
CA PHE A 155 12.46 -3.23 -1.80
C PHE A 155 11.20 -4.06 -2.01
N ILE A 156 10.65 -4.10 -3.23
CA ILE A 156 9.48 -4.92 -3.56
C ILE A 156 9.74 -6.39 -3.24
N ASP A 157 10.92 -6.92 -3.59
CA ASP A 157 11.29 -8.31 -3.36
C ASP A 157 11.40 -8.66 -1.87
N SER A 158 11.63 -7.66 -1.00
CA SER A 158 11.65 -7.84 0.46
C SER A 158 10.26 -8.06 1.07
N ILE A 159 9.19 -7.72 0.35
CA ILE A 159 7.80 -7.87 0.81
C ILE A 159 7.28 -9.25 0.39
N PRO A 160 6.76 -10.07 1.32
CA PRO A 160 6.15 -11.36 1.00
C PRO A 160 4.97 -11.20 0.03
N SER A 161 4.83 -12.12 -0.93
CA SER A 161 3.67 -12.15 -1.83
C SER A 161 2.44 -12.69 -1.12
N GLY A 162 1.30 -12.02 -1.29
CA GLY A 162 0.00 -12.50 -0.84
C GLY A 162 -0.62 -13.50 -1.80
N SER A 163 -1.57 -14.28 -1.31
CA SER A 163 -2.39 -15.22 -2.08
C SER A 163 -3.87 -14.90 -1.91
N LEU A 164 -4.64 -15.04 -2.99
CA LEU A 164 -6.10 -14.85 -3.03
C LEU A 164 -6.81 -16.16 -3.38
#